data_AF-A0A920PFK0-F1
#
_entry.id   AF-A0A920PFK0-F1
#
_cell.length_a   1.000
_cell.length_b   1.000
_cell.length_c   1.000
_cell.angle_alpha   90.00
_cell.angle_beta   90.00
_cell.angle_gamma   90.00
#
_symmetry.space_group_name_H-M   'P 1'
#
loop_
_entity.id
_entity.type
_entity.pdbx_description
1 polymer ?
#
loop_
_entity_poly.entity_id
_entity_poly.type
_entity_poly.pdbx_seq_one_letter_code
_entity_poly.pdbx_strand_id
1 'polypeptide(L)' 'MAVSKAIEFGFDTVACPSTGNLANSLAAHAAEAGLKSVIFIPDNLEAGKILGTLVYGAQLFQSKVVMMT' A
#
# COMPACT_ATOMS: atom_id res chain seq x y z
N MET A 1 -4.05 -5.40 11.12
CA MET A 1 -3.49 -4.70 12.31
C MET A 1 -3.18 -3.23 12.02
N ALA A 2 -2.37 -2.91 11.00
CA ALA A 2 -2.03 -1.51 10.67
C ALA A 2 -3.26 -0.63 10.41
N VAL A 3 -4.23 -1.10 9.61
CA VAL A 3 -5.49 -0.39 9.33
C VAL A 3 -6.31 -0.16 10.60
N SER A 4 -6.54 -1.19 11.41
CA SER A 4 -7.29 -1.07 12.66
C SER A 4 -6.65 -0.07 13.64
N LYS A 5 -5.32 -0.08 13.76
CA LYS A 5 -4.60 0.91 14.57
C LYS A 5 -4.66 2.31 13.96
N ALA A 6 -4.61 2.43 12.64
CA ALA A 6 -4.77 3.72 11.98
C ALA A 6 -6.13 4.35 12.31
N ILE A 7 -7.20 3.56 12.29
CA ILE A 7 -8.54 4.01 12.71
C ILE A 7 -8.55 4.40 14.19
N GLU A 8 -7.98 3.57 15.07
CA GLU A 8 -7.93 3.83 16.52
C GLU A 8 -7.21 5.15 16.84
N PHE A 9 -6.15 5.46 16.09
CA PHE A 9 -5.39 6.70 16.25
C PHE A 9 -5.96 7.90 15.46
N GLY A 10 -7.07 7.70 14.72
CA GLY A 10 -7.72 8.76 13.94
C GLY A 10 -6.93 9.16 12.68
N PHE A 11 -6.07 8.30 12.16
CA PHE A 11 -5.39 8.52 10.89
C PHE A 11 -6.32 8.23 9.70
N ASP A 12 -6.13 8.97 8.61
CA ASP A 12 -6.89 8.82 7.37
C ASP A 12 -6.12 8.02 6.29
N THR A 13 -4.85 7.73 6.53
CA THR A 13 -3.92 7.19 5.54
C THR A 13 -3.00 6.14 6.16
N VAL A 14 -2.80 5.03 5.45
CA VAL A 14 -1.80 4.00 5.77
C VAL A 14 -0.77 3.89 4.65
N ALA A 15 0.49 3.64 5.00
CA ALA A 15 1.55 3.48 4.02
C ALA A 15 2.39 2.22 4.27
N CYS A 16 2.89 1.60 3.19
CA CYS A 16 3.80 0.47 3.31
C CYS A 16 4.83 0.42 2.17
N PRO A 17 6.13 0.27 2.52
CA PRO A 17 7.15 -0.09 1.55
C PRO A 17 7.11 -1.61 1.32
N SER A 18 6.30 -2.05 0.35
CA SER A 18 6.22 -3.47 -0.01
C SER A 18 5.79 -3.63 -1.46
N THR A 19 6.32 -4.68 -2.10
CA THR A 19 6.08 -5.03 -3.50
C THR A 19 5.30 -6.33 -3.67
N GLY A 20 4.80 -6.89 -2.56
CA GLY A 20 4.19 -8.22 -2.53
C GLY A 20 2.83 -8.26 -1.85
N ASN A 21 2.42 -9.46 -1.42
CA ASN A 21 1.09 -9.73 -0.85
C ASN A 21 0.71 -8.80 0.31
N LEU A 22 1.68 -8.35 1.10
CA LEU A 22 1.46 -7.39 2.18
C LEU A 22 0.86 -6.07 1.67
N ALA A 23 1.36 -5.54 0.55
CA ALA A 23 0.83 -4.32 -0.06
C ALA A 23 -0.62 -4.51 -0.51
N ASN A 24 -0.94 -5.65 -1.13
CA ASN A 24 -2.29 -5.96 -1.57
C ASN A 24 -3.25 -6.11 -0.40
N SER A 25 -2.87 -6.86 0.63
CA SER A 25 -3.70 -7.03 1.83
C SER A 25 -3.91 -5.70 2.55
N LEU A 26 -2.88 -4.86 2.66
CA LEU A 26 -3.02 -3.53 3.25
C LEU A 26 -3.96 -2.66 2.42
N ALA A 27 -3.78 -2.61 1.10
CA ALA A 27 -4.59 -1.81 0.19
C ALA A 27 -6.06 -2.25 0.23
N ALA A 28 -6.32 -3.56 0.23
CA ALA A 28 -7.66 -4.12 0.34
C ALA A 28 -8.34 -3.73 1.66
N HIS A 29 -7.65 -3.91 2.79
CA HIS A 29 -8.20 -3.53 4.10
C HIS A 29 -8.36 -2.02 4.27
N ALA A 30 -7.45 -1.22 3.70
CA ALA A 30 -7.57 0.23 3.71
C ALA A 30 -8.80 0.67 2.90
N ALA A 31 -9.00 0.10 1.72
CA ALA A 31 -10.17 0.35 0.89
C ALA A 31 -11.48 -0.02 1.60
N GLU A 32 -11.52 -1.18 2.26
CA GLU A 32 -12.65 -1.63 3.07
C GLU A 32 -12.95 -0.66 4.23
N ALA A 33 -11.91 -0.16 4.89
CA ALA A 33 -12.02 0.80 5.99
C ALA A 33 -12.26 2.26 5.55
N GLY A 34 -12.27 2.55 4.25
CA GLY A 34 -12.36 3.91 3.72
C GLY A 34 -11.11 4.77 3.99
N LEU A 35 -9.98 4.15 4.29
CA LEU A 35 -8.69 4.83 4.46
C LEU A 35 -7.96 4.94 3.12
N LYS A 36 -7.15 5.99 2.98
CA LYS A 36 -6.20 6.10 1.87
C LYS A 36 -5.06 5.11 2.09
N SER A 37 -4.59 4.47 1.03
CA SER A 37 -3.40 3.61 1.07
C SER A 37 -2.32 4.12 0.14
N VAL A 38 -1.09 4.13 0.62
CA VAL A 38 0.10 4.61 -0.09
C VAL A 38 1.15 3.51 -0.12
N ILE A 39 1.48 3.00 -1.30
CA ILE A 39 2.41 1.88 -1.47
C ILE A 39 3.65 2.37 -2.20
N PHE A 40 4.81 2.14 -1.59
CA PHE A 40 6.10 2.46 -2.19
C PHE A 40 6.67 1.22 -2.87
N ILE A 41 6.93 1.34 -4.18
CA ILE A 41 7.48 0.27 -5.01
C ILE A 41 8.75 0.74 -5.74
N PRO A 42 9.66 -0.17 -6.10
CA PRO A 42 10.77 0.16 -6.97
C PRO A 42 10.26 0.42 -8.40
N ASP A 43 11.01 1.22 -9.15
CA ASP A 43 10.69 1.60 -10.53
C ASP A 43 10.77 0.42 -11.53
N ASN A 44 11.39 -0.69 -11.13
CA ASN A 44 11.58 -1.89 -11.96
C ASN A 44 10.59 -3.03 -11.65
N LEU A 45 9.48 -2.76 -10.94
CA LEU A 45 8.52 -3.80 -10.59
C LEU A 45 7.64 -4.22 -11.79
N GLU A 46 7.39 -5.52 -11.92
CA GLU A 46 6.52 -6.09 -12.95
C GLU A 46 5.10 -5.52 -12.87
N ALA A 47 4.53 -5.13 -14.02
CA ALA A 47 3.21 -4.51 -14.11
C ALA A 47 2.09 -5.33 -13.46
N GLY A 48 2.18 -6.67 -13.51
CA GLY A 48 1.19 -7.55 -12.87
C GLY A 48 1.10 -7.37 -11.36
N LYS A 49 2.22 -7.08 -10.69
CA LYS A 49 2.26 -6.81 -9.25
C LYS A 49 1.68 -5.44 -8.93
N ILE A 50 1.92 -4.46 -9.80
CA ILE A 50 1.36 -3.10 -9.67
C ILE A 50 -0.16 -3.14 -9.78
N LEU A 51 -0.69 -3.89 -10.75
CA LEU A 51 -2.12 -4.01 -11.02
C LEU A 51 -2.90 -4.58 -9.82
N GLY A 52 -2.34 -5.58 -9.14
CA GLY A 52 -2.96 -6.18 -7.96
C GLY A 52 -3.12 -5.22 -6.79
N THR A 53 -2.27 -4.20 -6.69
CA THR A 53 -2.39 -3.16 -5.66
C THR A 53 -3.29 -2.01 -6.13
N LEU A 54 -3.20 -1.61 -7.40
CA LEU A 54 -4.02 -0.54 -7.99
C LEU A 54 -5.52 -0.83 -7.97
N VAL A 55 -5.93 -2.10 -8.09
CA VAL A 55 -7.35 -2.48 -8.12
C VAL A 55 -8.10 -2.07 -6.85
N TYR A 56 -7.39 -1.93 -5.73
CA TYR A 56 -7.94 -1.50 -4.45
C TYR A 56 -7.91 0.03 -4.27
N GLY A 57 -7.51 0.80 -5.29
CA GLY A 57 -7.46 2.27 -5.23
C GLY A 57 -6.26 2.81 -4.46
N ALA A 58 -5.21 2.01 -4.24
CA ALA A 58 -3.99 2.47 -3.60
C ALA A 58 -3.22 3.47 -4.47
N GLN A 59 -2.65 4.49 -3.85
CA GLN A 59 -1.68 5.38 -4.48
C GLN A 59 -0.30 4.73 -4.47
N LEU A 60 0.29 4.56 -5.66
CA LEU A 60 1.63 4.01 -5.80
C LEU A 60 2.66 5.09 -6.04
N PHE A 61 3.76 5.01 -5.30
CA PHE A 61 4.93 5.85 -5.48
C PHE A 61 6.10 4.98 -5.90
N GLN A 62 6.56 5.19 -7.13
CA GLN A 62 7.73 4.52 -7.67
C GLN A 62 9.01 5.28 -7.27
N SER A 63 9.91 4.59 -6.58
CA SER A 63 11.21 5.14 -6.18
C SER A 63 12.35 4.32 -6.79
N LYS A 64 13.42 5.01 -7.20
CA LYS A 64 14.69 4.36 -7.59
C LYS A 64 15.45 3.77 -6.40
N VAL A 65 15.14 4.21 -5.19
CA VAL A 65 15.72 3.68 -3.96
C VAL A 65 14.91 2.45 -3.55
N VAL A 66 15.56 1.29 -3.58
CA VAL A 66 15.02 0.09 -2.91
C VAL A 66 14.85 0.46 -1.44
N MET A 67 13.60 0.62 -1.00
CA MET A 67 13.27 0.76 0.41
C MET A 67 13.58 -0.58 1.08
N MET A 68 14.86 -0.79 1.39
CA MET A 68 15.33 -1.85 2.26
C MET A 68 14.78 -1.57 3.66
N THR A 69 14.15 -2.60 4.22
CA THR A 69 13.62 -2.77 5.58
C THR A 69 14.33 -1.99 6.66
#